data_AF-A0A452XF50-F1
#
_entry.id   AF-A0A452XF50-F1
#
_cell.length_a   1.000
_cell.length_b   1.000
_cell.length_c   1.000
_cell.angle_alpha   90.00
_cell.angle_beta   90.00
_cell.angle_gamma   90.00
#
_symmetry.space_group_name_H-M   'P 1'
#
loop_
_entity.id
_entity.type
_entity.pdbx_description
1 polymer ?
#
loop_
_entity_poly.entity_id
_entity_poly.type
_entity_poly.pdbx_seq_one_letter_code
_entity_poly.pdbx_strand_id
1 'polypeptide(L)'
;QLDNVKLEEVVKGSSRDAVVQLYTRDSSKSWRQAGSDGSSQLKLKEPSTNVVLADHVTTKKWQKVVDFDDHLDDISKDWLNASLLG
;
A
#
# COMPACT_ATOMS: atom_id res chain seq x y z
N GLN A 1 -1.37 2.38 -8.50
CA GLN A 1 -0.53 3.57 -8.30
C GLN A 1 -0.74 4.08 -6.89
N LEU A 2 0.35 4.48 -6.21
CA LEU A 2 0.35 5.15 -4.92
C LEU A 2 0.47 6.67 -5.15
N ASP A 3 -0.36 7.46 -4.46
CA ASP A 3 -0.30 8.92 -4.47
C ASP A 3 0.37 9.41 -3.18
N ASN A 4 1.61 9.87 -3.30
CA ASN A 4 2.40 10.30 -2.14
C ASN A 4 1.86 11.57 -1.49
N VAL A 5 1.20 12.46 -2.24
CA VAL A 5 0.62 13.69 -1.67
C VAL A 5 -0.54 13.31 -0.76
N LYS A 6 -1.43 12.43 -1.23
CA LYS A 6 -2.54 11.92 -0.42
C LYS A 6 -2.06 11.10 0.77
N LEU A 7 -0.98 10.33 0.61
CA LEU A 7 -0.37 9.58 1.71
C LEU A 7 0.02 10.52 2.84
N GLU A 8 0.72 11.61 2.53
CA GLU A 8 1.11 12.61 3.52
C GLU A 8 -0.09 13.24 4.22
N GLU A 9 -1.14 13.59 3.48
CA GLU A 9 -2.36 14.17 4.05
C GLU A 9 -3.09 13.19 4.97
N VAL A 10 -3.15 11.91 4.61
CA VAL A 10 -3.72 10.85 5.46
C VAL A 10 -2.91 10.68 6.74
N VAL A 11 -1.58 10.66 6.65
CA VAL A 11 -0.68 10.56 7.81
C VAL A 11 -0.80 11.78 8.73
N LYS A 12 -1.01 12.97 8.17
CA LYS A 12 -1.27 14.23 8.91
C LYS A 12 -2.71 14.29 9.46
N GLY A 13 -3.58 13.34 9.10
CA GLY A 13 -4.98 13.31 9.49
C GLY A 13 -5.86 14.36 8.79
N SER A 14 -5.34 15.04 7.76
CA SER A 14 -6.05 16.09 7.01
C SER A 14 -6.87 15.56 5.85
N SER A 15 -6.72 14.29 5.47
CA SER A 15 -7.50 13.64 4.42
C SER A 15 -7.91 12.21 4.80
N ARG A 16 -8.97 11.73 4.15
CA ARG A 16 -9.42 10.32 4.21
C ARG A 16 -9.54 9.71 2.82
N ASP A 17 -8.97 10.38 1.81
CA ASP A 17 -9.04 9.95 0.43
C ASP A 17 -8.28 8.65 0.21
N ALA A 18 -8.68 7.91 -0.83
CA ALA A 18 -7.93 6.74 -1.26
C ALA A 18 -6.53 7.16 -1.73
N VAL A 19 -5.52 6.59 -1.05
CA VAL A 19 -4.10 6.83 -1.33
C VAL A 19 -3.61 5.97 -2.50
N VAL A 20 -4.27 4.84 -2.73
CA VAL A 20 -3.96 3.90 -3.80
C VAL A 20 -5.08 3.84 -4.83
N GLN A 21 -4.68 3.69 -6.08
CA GLN A 21 -5.56 3.41 -7.21
C GLN A 21 -5.15 2.08 -7.84
N LEU A 22 -6.11 1.19 -8.04
CA LEU A 22 -5.86 -0.10 -8.68
C LEU A 22 -5.90 0.07 -10.20
N TYR A 23 -4.94 -0.53 -10.89
CA TYR A 23 -4.92 -0.60 -12.35
C TYR A 23 -4.83 -2.06 -12.79
N THR A 24 -5.57 -2.42 -13.82
CA THR A 24 -5.50 -3.74 -14.47
C THR A 24 -4.95 -3.58 -15.88
N ARG A 25 -4.24 -4.61 -16.33
CA ARG A 25 -3.74 -4.68 -17.70
C ARG A 25 -4.68 -5.53 -18.51
N ASP A 26 -5.28 -4.94 -19.53
CA ASP A 26 -6.20 -5.63 -20.43
C ASP A 26 -5.46 -6.33 -21.58
N SER A 27 -6.21 -7.01 -22.45
CA SER A 27 -5.69 -7.68 -23.64
C SER A 27 -5.01 -6.73 -24.63
N SER A 28 -5.31 -5.43 -24.59
CA SER A 28 -4.64 -4.39 -25.37
C SER A 28 -3.28 -3.99 -24.80
N LYS A 29 -2.84 -4.65 -23.72
CA LYS A 29 -1.58 -4.39 -22.99
C LYS A 29 -1.52 -2.99 -22.37
N SER A 30 -2.63 -2.25 -22.35
CA SER A 30 -2.74 -0.95 -21.70
C SER A 30 -3.14 -1.11 -20.24
N TRP A 31 -2.65 -0.20 -19.40
CA TRP A 31 -3.08 -0.10 -18.01
C TRP A 31 -4.33 0.78 -17.93
N ARG A 32 -5.40 0.26 -17.35
CA ARG A 32 -6.62 1.03 -17.08
C ARG A 32 -6.95 0.97 -15.61
N GLN A 33 -7.59 2.01 -15.10
CA GLN A 33 -8.04 2.02 -13.71
C GLN A 33 -9.09 0.91 -13.53
N ALA A 34 -8.86 0.04 -12.56
CA ALA A 34 -9.75 -1.07 -12.29
C ALA A 34 -11.10 -0.56 -11.78
N GLY A 35 -12.19 -1.18 -12.25
CA GLY A 35 -13.55 -0.82 -11.81
C GLY A 35 -14.15 0.40 -12.50
N SER A 36 -13.46 1.03 -13.45
CA SER A 36 -14.05 2.10 -14.29
C SER A 36 -15.24 1.61 -15.12
N ASP A 37 -15.32 0.29 -15.35
CA ASP A 37 -16.38 -0.41 -16.07
C ASP A 37 -17.39 -1.12 -15.15
N GLY A 38 -17.28 -0.93 -13.82
CA GLY A 38 -18.17 -1.56 -12.83
C GLY A 38 -17.90 -3.04 -12.53
N SER A 39 -16.86 -3.66 -13.10
CA SER A 39 -16.58 -5.10 -12.98
C SER A 39 -15.61 -5.49 -11.83
N SER A 40 -15.20 -4.55 -10.99
CA SER A 40 -14.08 -4.75 -10.06
C SER A 40 -14.39 -5.74 -8.93
N GLN A 41 -13.67 -6.87 -8.93
CA GLN A 41 -13.66 -7.89 -7.87
C GLN A 41 -12.87 -7.46 -6.62
N LEU A 42 -11.99 -6.46 -6.75
CA LEU A 42 -11.18 -5.92 -5.66
C LEU A 42 -11.73 -4.56 -5.22
N LYS A 43 -11.95 -4.39 -3.92
CA LYS A 43 -12.36 -3.12 -3.31
C LYS A 43 -11.36 -2.69 -2.25
N LEU A 44 -10.98 -1.43 -2.31
CA LEU A 44 -10.22 -0.78 -1.24
C LEU A 44 -11.19 -0.46 -0.10
N LYS A 45 -10.78 -0.74 1.14
CA LYS A 45 -11.60 -0.56 2.34
C LYS A 45 -11.28 0.79 2.99
N GLU A 46 -11.50 1.87 2.26
CA GLU A 46 -11.35 3.19 2.86
C GLU A 46 -12.59 3.59 3.69
N PRO A 47 -12.41 4.34 4.80
CA PRO A 47 -11.15 4.88 5.32
C PRO A 47 -10.43 3.96 6.34
N SER A 48 -10.89 2.72 6.56
CA SER A 48 -10.30 1.88 7.61
C SER A 48 -8.86 1.47 7.28
N THR A 49 -8.51 1.28 6.01
CA THR A 49 -7.12 1.09 5.57
C THR A 49 -6.26 2.32 5.91
N ASN A 50 -6.73 3.52 5.63
CA ASN A 50 -6.04 4.77 5.96
C ASN A 50 -5.70 4.92 7.46
N VAL A 51 -6.59 4.46 8.36
CA VAL A 51 -6.31 4.49 9.81
C VAL A 51 -5.14 3.58 10.18
N VAL A 52 -5.12 2.35 9.66
CA VAL A 52 -4.04 1.38 9.92
C VAL A 52 -2.72 1.87 9.31
N LEU A 53 -2.79 2.45 8.11
CA LEU A 53 -1.64 3.02 7.41
C LEU A 53 -1.05 4.20 8.19
N ALA A 54 -1.88 5.12 8.66
CA ALA A 54 -1.44 6.26 9.46
C ALA A 54 -0.78 5.80 10.77
N ASP A 55 -1.34 4.80 11.45
CA ASP A 55 -0.71 4.17 12.63
C ASP A 55 0.68 3.61 12.29
N HIS A 56 0.81 2.85 11.20
CA HIS A 56 2.11 2.27 10.81
C HIS A 56 3.18 3.33 10.52
N VAL A 57 2.79 4.42 9.87
CA VAL A 57 3.72 5.52 9.55
C VAL A 57 4.10 6.29 10.81
N THR A 58 3.12 6.69 11.61
CA THR A 58 3.34 7.52 12.81
C THR A 58 4.09 6.78 13.92
N THR A 59 3.83 5.48 14.09
CA THR A 59 4.58 4.61 15.02
C THR A 59 5.89 4.07 14.45
N LYS A 60 6.24 4.46 13.21
CA LYS A 60 7.46 4.04 12.49
C LYS A 60 7.62 2.53 12.35
N LYS A 61 6.52 1.76 12.32
CA LYS A 61 6.56 0.31 12.08
C LYS A 61 7.25 -0.04 10.77
N TRP A 62 7.19 0.86 9.77
CA TRP A 62 7.88 0.71 8.48
C TRP A 62 9.40 0.53 8.61
N GLN A 63 10.04 1.04 9.68
CA GLN A 63 11.49 0.86 9.88
C GLN A 63 11.89 -0.58 10.21
N LYS A 64 10.93 -1.43 10.59
CA LYS A 64 11.15 -2.85 10.88
C LYS A 64 10.82 -3.74 9.69
N VAL A 65 10.28 -3.16 8.61
CA VAL A 65 9.98 -3.90 7.39
C VAL A 65 11.31 -4.14 6.67
N VAL A 66 11.59 -5.41 6.38
CA VAL A 66 12.74 -5.85 5.60
C VAL A 66 12.27 -5.99 4.15
N ASP A 67 12.95 -5.33 3.23
CA ASP A 67 12.73 -5.56 1.80
C ASP A 67 13.71 -6.58 1.21
N PHE A 68 13.63 -6.81 -0.10
CA PHE A 68 14.52 -7.76 -0.76
C PHE A 68 15.96 -7.26 -0.84
N ASP A 69 16.17 -5.94 -0.93
CA ASP A 69 17.52 -5.36 -0.98
C ASP A 69 18.23 -5.52 0.37
N ASP A 70 17.51 -5.30 1.47
CA ASP A 70 17.96 -5.61 2.82
C ASP A 70 18.43 -7.07 2.97
N HIS A 71 17.67 -8.01 2.39
CA HIS A 71 18.00 -9.43 2.40
C HIS A 71 19.21 -9.78 1.52
N LEU A 72 19.40 -9.06 0.41
CA LEU A 72 20.59 -9.22 -0.42
C LEU A 72 21.86 -8.75 0.31
N ASP A 73 21.75 -7.70 1.12
CA ASP A 73 22.83 -7.22 1.98
C ASP A 73 23.10 -8.16 3.17
N ASP A 74 22.04 -8.76 3.73
CA ASP A 74 22.12 -9.72 4.84
C ASP A 74 21.05 -10.82 4.69
N ILE A 75 21.50 -11.99 4.25
CA ILE A 75 20.64 -13.16 3.98
C ILE A 75 19.88 -13.67 5.21
N SER A 76 20.25 -13.24 6.43
CA SER A 76 19.52 -13.59 7.64
C SER A 76 18.25 -12.75 7.85
N LYS A 77 18.11 -11.61 7.16
CA LYS A 77 16.92 -10.77 7.26
C LYS A 77 15.73 -11.40 6.52
N ASP A 78 14.58 -11.43 7.16
CA ASP A 78 13.36 -12.04 6.60
C ASP A 78 12.53 -11.07 5.76
N TRP A 79 12.72 -11.09 4.44
CA TRP A 79 11.94 -10.28 3.50
C TRP A 79 10.45 -10.68 3.40
N LEU A 80 10.06 -11.87 3.91
CA LEU A 80 8.65 -12.23 4.03
C LEU A 80 7.96 -11.54 5.21
N ASN A 81 8.75 -10.96 6.13
CA ASN A 81 8.27 -10.23 7.30
C ASN A 81 7.24 -11.03 8.12
N ALA A 82 7.47 -12.33 8.34
CA ALA A 82 6.48 -13.23 8.93
C ALA A 82 5.98 -12.79 10.32
N SER A 83 6.81 -12.05 11.06
CA SER A 83 6.49 -11.49 12.38
C SER A 83 5.46 -10.34 12.34
N LEU A 84 5.20 -9.74 11.18
CA LEU A 84 4.17 -8.70 11.02
C LEU A 84 2.75 -9.26 10.86
N LEU A 85 2.62 -10.58 10.69
CA LEU A 85 1.33 -11.28 10.52
C LEU A 85 0.76 -11.82 11.85
N GLY A 86 1.46 -11.61 12.97
CA GLY A 86 1.13 -12.13 14.30
C GLY A 86 0.48 -11.12 15.23
#